data_AF-A0A2I0PRN4-F1
#
_entry.id   AF-A0A2I0PRN4-F1
#
_cell.length_a   1.000
_cell.length_b   1.000
_cell.length_c   1.000
_cell.angle_alpha   90.00
_cell.angle_beta   90.00
_cell.angle_gamma   90.00
#
_symmetry.space_group_name_H-M   'P 1'
#
loop_
_entity.id
_entity.type
_entity.pdbx_description
1 polymer ?
#
loop_
_entity_poly.entity_id
_entity_poly.type
_entity_poly.pdbx_seq_one_letter_code
_entity_poly.pdbx_strand_id
1 'polypeptide(L)'
;MINPLNFTIETEVSPEYYDSILDFIYKYYLFPQPDRFSSIKNSYSKGLSFVLDSNQYNDKTSDGISSNFNDSKNHKHNESSNNSINSGVVHGKIESGEEIHVTLIPEGNVPKTVLDQLAEDIFVAVQIYEENIRQSTIYFAWSEGQEIIPEKIPSIRKKASKSLFGSSLLLFYVLFFGINIILFILIGFYAVIFILLIQLVIVLLSDKIYMRMGEWKITPENPNIHIIQYQMPDNESKFFKENLGENALMKVKKEIYDASLAIGESPTCEISEKVLSKYGFHCSSSRQRSRVINVYNIVKEASDKFGLDVPKIIVSNNMLPNAAATGPSPSRGLVLITTGLLVQLDEKEILSVIGHEMGHLVGRDPIILLSLVSGEFIMRLTILLPLVLISPIIYILVAMGLIFFVAKFFEARADLLSAKVIGKPEILAEALRKIGYSRLKFERMPYYRISSWIMWDPHPPIYFRIRRLENLKNADKIENPLIRSAKDVFKGFKDSFKG
;
A
#
# COMPACT_ATOMS: atom_id res chain seq x y z
N MET A 1 28.80 -21.41 -6.85
CA MET A 1 28.65 -20.70 -5.56
C MET A 1 27.67 -19.57 -5.78
N ILE A 2 26.65 -19.45 -4.93
CA ILE A 2 25.74 -18.30 -4.97
C ILE A 2 26.42 -17.15 -4.24
N ASN A 3 26.37 -15.94 -4.81
CA ASN A 3 26.94 -14.76 -4.18
C ASN A 3 26.16 -14.40 -2.90
N PRO A 4 26.82 -13.82 -1.89
CA PRO A 4 26.13 -13.21 -0.76
C PRO A 4 25.03 -12.25 -1.21
N LEU A 5 23.88 -12.29 -0.55
CA LEU A 5 22.80 -11.34 -0.77
C LEU A 5 22.91 -10.25 0.30
N ASN A 6 23.21 -9.03 -0.15
CA ASN A 6 23.28 -7.85 0.69
C ASN A 6 22.19 -6.88 0.25
N PHE A 7 21.41 -6.38 1.19
CA PHE A 7 20.40 -5.38 0.93
C PHE A 7 20.23 -4.45 2.13
N THR A 8 19.70 -3.26 1.86
CA THR A 8 19.40 -2.25 2.87
C THR A 8 17.90 -2.05 2.94
N ILE A 9 17.41 -1.72 4.13
CA ILE A 9 16.03 -1.31 4.36
C ILE A 9 16.08 0.08 4.97
N GLU A 10 15.63 1.08 4.23
CA GLU A 10 15.45 2.43 4.78
C GLU A 10 14.40 2.38 5.89
N THR A 11 14.66 3.03 7.03
CA THR A 11 13.72 3.02 8.16
C THR A 11 13.20 4.40 8.55
N GLU A 12 11.90 4.43 8.83
CA GLU A 12 11.19 5.62 9.29
C GLU A 12 11.29 5.83 10.80
N VAL A 13 11.80 4.86 11.55
CA VAL A 13 11.86 4.93 13.01
C VAL A 13 13.01 5.82 13.48
N SER A 14 12.81 6.46 14.63
CA SER A 14 13.79 7.35 15.21
C SER A 14 14.96 6.59 15.84
N PRO A 15 16.13 7.22 16.06
CA PRO A 15 17.33 6.52 16.52
C PRO A 15 17.18 5.74 17.83
N GLU A 16 16.26 6.17 18.69
CA GLU A 16 15.94 5.49 19.95
C GLU A 16 15.34 4.08 19.75
N TYR A 17 14.78 3.81 18.57
CA TYR A 17 14.11 2.55 18.24
C TYR A 17 14.95 1.59 17.39
N TYR A 18 16.17 1.97 16.99
CA TYR A 18 17.03 1.11 16.14
C TYR A 18 17.33 -0.24 16.78
N ASP A 19 17.68 -0.26 18.08
CA ASP A 19 17.92 -1.50 18.81
C ASP A 19 16.61 -2.29 19.03
N SER A 20 15.51 -1.57 19.22
CA SER A 20 14.19 -2.19 19.42
C SER A 20 13.70 -2.94 18.17
N ILE A 21 14.11 -2.54 16.97
CA ILE A 21 13.85 -3.31 15.74
C ILE A 21 14.55 -4.67 15.80
N LEU A 22 15.82 -4.72 16.19
CA LEU A 22 16.57 -5.97 16.28
C LEU A 22 15.94 -6.91 17.31
N ASP A 23 15.55 -6.37 18.46
CA ASP A 23 14.83 -7.12 19.50
C ASP A 23 13.48 -7.64 19.00
N PHE A 24 12.77 -6.84 18.20
CA PHE A 24 11.51 -7.26 17.58
C PHE A 24 11.72 -8.43 16.60
N ILE A 25 12.70 -8.32 15.70
CA ILE A 25 13.04 -9.39 14.74
C ILE A 25 13.46 -10.66 15.49
N TYR A 26 14.31 -10.52 16.51
CA TYR A 26 14.72 -11.64 17.35
C TYR A 26 13.51 -12.33 17.99
N LYS A 27 12.66 -11.57 18.69
CA LYS A 27 11.57 -12.11 19.51
C LYS A 27 10.40 -12.67 18.70
N TYR A 28 10.03 -12.00 17.61
CA TYR A 28 8.81 -12.29 16.86
C TYR A 28 9.03 -13.02 15.54
N TYR A 29 10.27 -13.04 15.01
CA TYR A 29 10.57 -13.75 13.78
C TYR A 29 11.57 -14.91 13.99
N LEU A 30 12.75 -14.66 14.56
CA LEU A 30 13.79 -15.70 14.65
C LEU A 30 13.52 -16.72 15.77
N PHE A 31 13.33 -16.24 17.00
CA PHE A 31 13.21 -17.09 18.20
C PHE A 31 12.02 -18.06 18.19
N PRO A 32 10.83 -17.71 17.65
CA PRO A 32 9.68 -18.63 17.61
C PRO A 32 9.86 -19.83 16.68
N GLN A 33 10.96 -19.91 15.92
CA GLN A 33 11.17 -20.90 14.87
C GLN A 33 12.48 -21.70 15.11
N PRO A 34 12.61 -22.42 16.24
CA PRO A 34 13.85 -23.10 16.64
C PRO A 34 14.25 -24.24 15.69
N ASP A 35 13.30 -24.80 14.95
CA ASP A 35 13.57 -25.84 13.94
C ASP A 35 14.24 -25.26 12.69
N ARG A 36 14.11 -23.95 12.43
CA ARG A 36 14.66 -23.27 11.25
C ARG A 36 15.95 -22.53 11.57
N PHE A 37 16.01 -21.84 12.70
CA PHE A 37 17.12 -20.96 13.05
C PHE A 37 17.91 -21.52 14.24
N SER A 38 19.23 -21.50 14.10
CA SER A 38 20.19 -21.92 15.12
C SER A 38 21.25 -20.84 15.33
N SER A 39 22.04 -20.99 16.41
CA SER A 39 23.15 -20.08 16.74
C SER A 39 22.78 -18.59 16.75
N ILE A 40 21.55 -18.26 17.14
CA ILE A 40 21.06 -16.89 17.19
C ILE A 40 21.82 -16.14 18.28
N LYS A 41 22.52 -15.07 17.91
CA LYS A 41 23.19 -14.16 18.85
C LYS A 41 22.68 -12.75 18.62
N ASN A 42 22.08 -12.18 19.67
CA ASN A 42 21.73 -10.77 19.71
C ASN A 42 22.80 -10.02 20.52
N SER A 43 23.43 -9.01 19.92
CA SER A 43 24.39 -8.15 20.61
C SER A 43 24.09 -6.70 20.26
N TYR A 44 23.72 -5.91 21.27
CA TYR A 44 23.39 -4.48 21.17
C TYR A 44 24.44 -3.63 20.44
N SER A 45 25.70 -4.09 20.30
CA SER A 45 26.77 -3.37 19.61
C SER A 45 27.28 -4.02 18.32
N LYS A 46 26.81 -5.22 17.96
CA LYS A 46 27.29 -5.98 16.78
C LYS A 46 26.17 -6.45 15.84
N GLY A 47 24.93 -6.12 16.16
CA GLY A 47 23.75 -6.54 15.42
C GLY A 47 23.28 -7.95 15.80
N LEU A 48 22.28 -8.42 15.07
CA LEU A 48 21.66 -9.73 15.22
C LEU A 48 22.28 -10.70 14.21
N SER A 49 22.75 -11.86 14.67
CA SER A 49 23.30 -12.92 13.81
C SER A 49 22.60 -14.25 14.03
N PHE A 50 22.46 -15.04 12.97
CA PHE A 50 21.76 -16.33 13.00
C PHE A 50 22.27 -17.28 11.91
N VAL A 51 22.00 -18.57 12.08
CA VAL A 51 22.26 -19.61 11.08
C VAL A 51 20.93 -20.30 10.72
N LEU A 52 20.59 -20.32 9.44
CA LEU A 52 19.39 -20.98 8.92
C LEU A 52 19.79 -22.31 8.25
N ASP A 53 19.10 -23.40 8.58
CA ASP A 53 19.17 -24.66 7.81
C ASP A 53 18.25 -24.56 6.58
N SER A 54 18.83 -24.61 5.38
CA SER A 54 18.07 -24.47 4.14
C SER A 54 17.10 -25.63 3.86
N ASN A 55 17.30 -26.81 4.47
CA ASN A 55 16.37 -27.95 4.29
C ASN A 55 15.03 -27.75 4.99
N GLN A 56 15.02 -26.93 6.03
CA GLN A 56 13.81 -26.60 6.80
C GLN A 56 13.00 -25.49 6.13
N TYR A 57 13.49 -24.98 5.00
CA TYR A 57 12.85 -23.99 4.15
C TYR A 57 12.07 -24.67 3.01
N ASN A 58 11.22 -25.64 3.34
CA ASN A 58 10.29 -26.24 2.38
C ASN A 58 8.94 -25.50 2.40
N ASP A 59 8.34 -25.36 1.21
CA ASP A 59 7.18 -24.53 0.78
C ASP A 59 5.86 -24.64 1.60
N LYS A 60 5.88 -25.31 2.75
CA LYS A 60 4.69 -25.63 3.58
C LYS A 60 4.65 -24.93 4.95
N THR A 61 5.68 -24.21 5.36
CA THR A 61 5.79 -23.61 6.72
C THR A 61 6.01 -22.10 6.70
N SER A 62 5.33 -21.38 5.80
CA SER A 62 5.22 -19.90 5.86
C SER A 62 4.24 -19.39 6.94
N ASP A 63 3.91 -20.22 7.94
CA ASP A 63 2.96 -19.91 9.03
C ASP A 63 3.59 -19.07 10.18
N GLY A 64 4.87 -18.71 10.07
CA GLY A 64 5.66 -18.12 11.15
C GLY A 64 5.33 -16.67 11.56
N ILE A 65 4.38 -16.00 10.89
CA ILE A 65 3.90 -14.68 11.32
C ILE A 65 2.39 -14.77 11.56
N SER A 66 1.96 -15.59 12.52
CA SER A 66 0.55 -15.67 12.93
C SER A 66 0.03 -14.33 13.45
N SER A 67 -1.18 -13.95 13.03
CA SER A 67 -1.91 -12.75 13.45
C SER A 67 -2.71 -12.92 14.74
N ASN A 68 -2.44 -13.95 15.55
CA ASN A 68 -3.10 -14.16 16.84
C ASN A 68 -2.12 -13.99 18.00
N PHE A 69 -2.05 -12.76 18.52
CA PHE A 69 -1.51 -12.45 19.83
C PHE A 69 -2.46 -13.00 20.91
N ASN A 70 -2.33 -14.30 21.19
CA ASN A 70 -2.80 -15.06 22.36
C ASN A 70 -3.21 -16.46 21.91
N ASP A 71 -2.24 -17.37 21.76
CA ASP A 71 -2.44 -18.76 22.15
C ASP A 71 -1.08 -19.48 22.14
N SER A 72 -0.54 -19.75 23.33
CA SER A 72 0.49 -20.76 23.49
C SER A 72 -0.17 -22.13 23.40
N LYS A 73 -0.05 -22.83 22.27
CA LYS A 73 -0.40 -24.25 22.21
C LYS A 73 0.73 -25.09 21.65
N ASN A 74 1.19 -25.99 22.52
CA ASN A 74 2.06 -27.12 22.25
C ASN A 74 1.60 -27.89 21.01
N HIS A 75 2.50 -28.08 20.05
CA HIS A 75 2.37 -29.13 19.04
C HIS A 75 3.49 -30.16 19.19
N LYS A 76 3.07 -31.42 19.27
CA LYS A 76 3.88 -32.63 19.44
C LYS A 76 4.75 -32.91 18.21
N HIS A 77 5.94 -33.43 18.48
CA HIS A 77 6.85 -34.06 17.53
C HIS A 77 6.14 -35.09 16.64
N ASN A 78 6.33 -34.95 15.33
CA ASN A 78 6.23 -36.06 14.38
C ASN A 78 7.56 -36.12 13.61
N GLU A 79 8.29 -37.21 13.81
CA GLU A 79 9.45 -37.59 13.00
C GLU A 79 8.97 -37.95 11.58
N SER A 80 9.62 -37.39 10.56
CA SER A 80 9.53 -37.93 9.20
C SER A 80 10.87 -37.85 8.49
N SER A 81 11.50 -39.03 8.40
CA SER A 81 12.19 -39.60 7.23
C SER A 81 13.18 -38.73 6.44
N ASN A 82 14.45 -39.11 6.59
CA ASN A 82 15.60 -38.86 5.72
C ASN A 82 15.26 -38.72 4.23
N ASN A 83 15.56 -37.55 3.66
CA ASN A 83 16.00 -37.41 2.28
C ASN A 83 17.13 -36.37 2.23
N SER A 84 18.36 -36.89 2.30
CA SER A 84 19.62 -36.15 2.33
C SER A 84 20.06 -35.75 0.91
N ILE A 85 19.64 -34.59 0.39
CA ILE A 85 20.21 -34.07 -0.87
C ILE A 85 20.57 -32.56 -0.87
N ASN A 86 20.25 -31.72 0.12
CA ASN A 86 20.67 -30.29 0.11
C ASN A 86 21.10 -29.73 1.48
N SER A 87 22.20 -30.20 2.07
CA SER A 87 22.75 -29.58 3.29
C SER A 87 23.44 -28.24 2.98
N GLY A 88 22.65 -27.18 2.80
CA GLY A 88 23.12 -25.80 2.76
C GLY A 88 22.69 -25.04 4.02
N VAL A 89 23.54 -24.12 4.50
CA VAL A 89 23.21 -23.20 5.60
C VAL A 89 23.33 -21.76 5.15
N VAL A 90 22.58 -20.85 5.76
CA VAL A 90 22.70 -19.42 5.51
C VAL A 90 23.11 -18.72 6.80
N HIS A 91 24.24 -18.03 6.76
CA HIS A 91 24.69 -17.16 7.84
C HIS A 91 24.11 -15.76 7.61
N GLY A 92 23.22 -15.35 8.49
CA GLY A 92 22.58 -14.04 8.44
C GLY A 92 23.17 -13.07 9.46
N LYS A 93 23.33 -11.81 9.06
CA LYS A 93 23.69 -10.69 9.94
C LYS A 93 22.77 -9.51 9.63
N ILE A 94 22.20 -8.90 10.67
CA ILE A 94 21.32 -7.72 10.59
C ILE A 94 21.90 -6.65 11.52
N GLU A 95 22.18 -5.48 10.97
CA GLU A 95 22.70 -4.33 11.70
C GLU A 95 21.69 -3.17 11.57
N SER A 96 21.31 -2.57 12.69
CA SER A 96 20.38 -1.44 12.74
C SER A 96 21.13 -0.10 12.73
N GLY A 97 20.50 0.91 12.13
CA GLY A 97 21.02 2.27 11.99
C GLY A 97 19.99 3.14 11.27
N GLU A 98 20.43 4.24 10.65
CA GLU A 98 19.58 5.04 9.74
C GLU A 98 18.98 4.18 8.62
N GLU A 99 19.75 3.18 8.18
CA GLU A 99 19.31 2.07 7.35
C GLU A 99 19.59 0.75 8.07
N ILE A 100 18.73 -0.25 7.86
CA ILE A 100 18.97 -1.61 8.35
C ILE A 100 19.75 -2.36 7.28
N HIS A 101 20.98 -2.74 7.60
CA HIS A 101 21.83 -3.51 6.71
C HIS A 101 21.66 -5.00 6.97
N VAL A 102 21.28 -5.76 5.94
CA VAL A 102 21.10 -7.22 6.01
C VAL A 102 22.10 -7.90 5.08
N THR A 103 22.86 -8.84 5.64
CA THR A 103 23.86 -9.65 4.93
C THR A 103 23.52 -11.13 5.09
N LEU A 104 23.28 -11.82 3.97
CA LEU A 104 22.98 -13.25 3.93
C LEU A 104 24.06 -13.99 3.13
N ILE A 105 24.83 -14.83 3.82
CA ILE A 105 25.95 -15.58 3.24
C ILE A 105 25.57 -17.06 3.14
N PRO A 106 25.30 -17.58 1.93
CA PRO A 106 25.01 -19.00 1.74
C PRO A 106 26.30 -19.85 1.81
N GLU A 107 26.22 -20.98 2.49
CA GLU A 107 27.26 -22.01 2.55
C GLU A 107 26.66 -23.35 2.12
N GLY A 108 27.31 -24.06 1.20
CA GLY A 108 26.76 -25.28 0.60
C GLY A 108 25.75 -25.03 -0.53
N ASN A 109 24.83 -25.96 -0.74
CA ASN A 109 23.85 -25.90 -1.85
C ASN A 109 22.52 -25.26 -1.40
N VAL A 110 22.51 -23.94 -1.25
CA VAL A 110 21.31 -23.17 -0.90
C VAL A 110 20.66 -22.65 -2.19
N PRO A 111 19.36 -22.91 -2.45
CA PRO A 111 18.67 -22.30 -3.59
C PRO A 111 18.53 -20.77 -3.42
N LYS A 112 18.64 -20.01 -4.53
CA LYS A 112 18.44 -18.54 -4.48
C LYS A 112 17.08 -18.14 -3.90
N THR A 113 16.04 -18.94 -4.17
CA THR A 113 14.69 -18.72 -3.63
C THR A 113 14.64 -18.67 -2.11
N VAL A 114 15.50 -19.41 -1.42
CA VAL A 114 15.60 -19.39 0.05
C VAL A 114 16.17 -18.05 0.53
N LEU A 115 17.19 -17.52 -0.14
CA LEU A 115 17.77 -16.22 0.17
C LEU A 115 16.77 -15.09 -0.09
N ASP A 116 16.12 -15.12 -1.26
CA ASP A 116 15.14 -14.10 -1.64
C ASP A 116 13.95 -14.09 -0.65
N GLN A 117 13.45 -15.26 -0.24
CA GLN A 117 12.32 -15.35 0.69
C GLN A 117 12.72 -15.00 2.14
N LEU A 118 13.95 -15.33 2.58
CA LEU A 118 14.46 -14.87 3.87
C LEU A 118 14.62 -13.34 3.92
N ALA A 119 15.15 -12.73 2.86
CA ALA A 119 15.26 -11.28 2.74
C ALA A 119 13.89 -10.61 2.86
N GLU A 120 12.91 -11.17 2.15
CA GLU A 120 11.52 -10.73 2.14
C GLU A 120 10.80 -10.92 3.48
N ASP A 121 11.11 -11.96 4.24
CA ASP A 121 10.55 -12.16 5.58
C ASP A 121 11.10 -11.14 6.58
N ILE A 122 12.42 -10.86 6.52
CA ILE A 122 13.06 -9.83 7.35
C ILE A 122 12.48 -8.45 7.03
N PHE A 123 12.33 -8.13 5.73
CA PHE A 123 11.68 -6.89 5.31
C PHE A 123 10.26 -6.75 5.88
N VAL A 124 9.45 -7.81 5.79
CA VAL A 124 8.08 -7.79 6.34
C VAL A 124 8.10 -7.63 7.87
N ALA A 125 9.05 -8.26 8.57
CA ALA A 125 9.18 -8.09 10.02
C ALA A 125 9.49 -6.64 10.41
N VAL A 126 10.39 -5.97 9.67
CA VAL A 126 10.66 -4.53 9.84
C VAL A 126 9.40 -3.71 9.57
N GLN A 127 8.70 -3.94 8.46
CA GLN A 127 7.48 -3.20 8.13
C GLN A 127 6.35 -3.37 9.16
N ILE A 128 6.24 -4.55 9.78
CA ILE A 128 5.28 -4.78 10.88
C ILE A 128 5.69 -3.97 12.11
N TYR A 129 6.98 -3.93 12.45
CA TYR A 129 7.46 -3.11 13.56
C TYR A 129 7.18 -1.62 13.31
N GLU A 130 7.52 -1.13 12.11
CA GLU A 130 7.27 0.25 11.72
C GLU A 130 5.78 0.58 11.76
N GLU A 131 4.90 -0.33 11.34
CA GLU A 131 3.46 -0.13 11.48
C GLU A 131 3.02 0.04 12.93
N ASN A 132 3.57 -0.76 13.85
CA ASN A 132 3.24 -0.61 15.28
C ASN A 132 3.64 0.78 15.77
N ILE A 133 4.85 1.24 15.41
CA ILE A 133 5.30 2.61 15.70
C ILE A 133 4.40 3.65 15.02
N ARG A 134 4.02 3.47 13.76
CA ARG A 134 3.13 4.40 13.04
C ARG A 134 1.76 4.51 13.71
N GLN A 135 1.23 3.41 14.25
CA GLN A 135 -0.05 3.41 14.97
C GLN A 135 0.03 4.15 16.31
N SER A 136 1.20 4.19 16.95
CA SER A 136 1.46 4.95 18.16
C SER A 136 2.00 6.36 17.93
N THR A 137 2.36 6.71 16.69
CA THR A 137 2.88 8.02 16.28
C THR A 137 1.78 9.08 16.17
N ILE A 138 2.10 10.31 16.57
CA ILE A 138 1.25 11.48 16.37
C ILE A 138 1.74 12.26 15.16
N TYR A 139 0.84 12.48 14.19
CA TYR A 139 1.15 13.22 12.96
C TYR A 139 0.50 14.61 12.95
N PHE A 140 1.27 15.56 12.43
CA PHE A 140 0.88 16.91 12.10
C PHE A 140 1.24 17.16 10.65
N ALA A 141 0.26 17.48 9.82
CA ALA A 141 0.48 17.82 8.41
C ALA A 141 -0.32 19.06 8.04
N TRP A 142 0.24 19.89 7.15
CA TRP A 142 -0.41 21.08 6.60
C TRP A 142 0.24 21.51 5.29
N SER A 143 -0.50 22.33 4.53
CA SER A 143 -0.01 23.00 3.33
C SER A 143 0.26 24.47 3.64
N GLU A 144 1.33 25.03 3.07
CA GLU A 144 1.66 26.46 3.21
C GLU A 144 0.49 27.34 2.74
N GLY A 145 0.14 28.37 3.52
CA GLY A 145 -0.90 29.34 3.15
C GLY A 145 -2.35 28.81 3.14
N GLN A 146 -2.61 27.60 3.63
CA GLN A 146 -3.96 27.02 3.73
C GLN A 146 -4.39 26.77 5.18
N GLU A 147 -5.70 26.59 5.37
CA GLU A 147 -6.24 26.23 6.68
C GLU A 147 -5.73 24.85 7.13
N ILE A 148 -5.39 24.78 8.41
CA ILE A 148 -5.06 23.51 9.08
C ILE A 148 -6.33 22.73 9.29
N ILE A 149 -6.33 21.53 8.75
CA ILE A 149 -7.45 20.62 8.87
C ILE A 149 -6.97 19.44 9.71
N PRO A 150 -7.71 19.04 10.77
CA PRO A 150 -7.32 17.91 11.58
C PRO A 150 -7.28 16.63 10.74
N GLU A 151 -6.34 15.77 11.08
CA GLU A 151 -6.23 14.45 10.49
C GLU A 151 -7.54 13.67 10.71
N LYS A 152 -8.06 13.07 9.65
CA LYS A 152 -9.27 12.25 9.75
C LYS A 152 -8.93 10.90 10.40
N ILE A 153 -9.27 10.73 11.68
CA ILE A 153 -9.26 9.41 12.34
C ILE A 153 -10.21 8.47 11.56
N PRO A 154 -9.85 7.20 11.32
CA PRO A 154 -10.73 6.23 10.69
C PRO A 154 -11.97 5.93 11.56
N SER A 155 -13.01 6.75 11.49
CA SER A 155 -14.24 6.49 12.24
C SER A 155 -14.96 5.26 11.68
N ILE A 156 -15.63 4.49 12.54
CA ILE A 156 -16.40 3.29 12.17
C ILE A 156 -17.50 3.64 11.16
N ARG A 157 -18.11 4.84 11.23
CA ARG A 157 -19.07 5.35 10.23
C ARG A 157 -18.40 5.78 8.91
N LYS A 158 -17.13 6.20 8.94
CA LYS A 158 -16.33 6.49 7.73
C LYS A 158 -15.65 5.27 7.12
N LYS A 159 -15.63 4.09 7.76
CA LYS A 159 -15.27 2.82 7.09
C LYS A 159 -16.15 2.55 5.85
N ALA A 160 -17.41 3.00 5.85
CA ALA A 160 -18.29 2.91 4.69
C ALA A 160 -17.88 3.87 3.55
N SER A 161 -17.38 5.07 3.87
CA SER A 161 -16.78 5.98 2.88
C SER A 161 -15.39 5.52 2.43
N LYS A 162 -14.62 4.87 3.31
CA LYS A 162 -13.36 4.18 3.00
C LYS A 162 -13.58 3.01 2.02
N SER A 163 -14.79 2.45 1.99
CA SER A 163 -15.23 1.49 0.97
C SER A 163 -15.43 2.10 -0.43
N LEU A 164 -15.54 3.44 -0.56
CA LEU A 164 -15.58 4.08 -1.89
C LEU A 164 -14.28 3.83 -2.69
N PHE A 165 -13.18 3.50 -2.00
CA PHE A 165 -11.86 3.32 -2.61
C PHE A 165 -11.21 1.95 -2.39
N GLY A 166 -11.68 1.13 -1.42
CA GLY A 166 -10.81 0.05 -0.91
C GLY A 166 -11.35 -1.36 -0.72
N SER A 167 -12.67 -1.64 -0.66
CA SER A 167 -13.07 -3.03 -0.30
C SER A 167 -14.52 -3.47 -0.45
N SER A 168 -15.50 -2.61 -0.74
CA SER A 168 -16.86 -3.08 -1.07
C SER A 168 -17.49 -2.38 -2.26
N LEU A 169 -16.72 -2.24 -3.35
CA LEU A 169 -17.29 -2.08 -4.70
C LEU A 169 -18.43 -3.08 -4.96
N LEU A 170 -18.36 -4.27 -4.36
CA LEU A 170 -19.45 -5.23 -4.30
C LEU A 170 -20.76 -4.67 -3.73
N LEU A 171 -20.73 -4.03 -2.55
CA LEU A 171 -21.95 -3.52 -1.93
C LEU A 171 -22.59 -2.44 -2.80
N PHE A 172 -21.77 -1.54 -3.34
CA PHE A 172 -22.24 -0.53 -4.29
C PHE A 172 -22.76 -1.19 -5.56
N TYR A 173 -22.06 -2.17 -6.12
CA TYR A 173 -22.50 -2.89 -7.31
C TYR A 173 -23.83 -3.59 -7.09
N VAL A 174 -24.02 -4.31 -5.98
CA VAL A 174 -25.28 -4.99 -5.63
C VAL A 174 -26.41 -3.98 -5.39
N LEU A 175 -26.13 -2.88 -4.68
CA LEU A 175 -27.11 -1.80 -4.47
C LEU A 175 -27.54 -1.16 -5.79
N PHE A 176 -26.57 -0.76 -6.62
CA PHE A 176 -26.82 -0.20 -7.94
C PHE A 176 -27.52 -1.21 -8.85
N PHE A 177 -27.13 -2.49 -8.80
CA PHE A 177 -27.78 -3.57 -9.55
C PHE A 177 -29.27 -3.67 -9.19
N GLY A 178 -29.61 -3.66 -7.90
CA GLY A 178 -31.00 -3.65 -7.43
C GLY A 178 -31.77 -2.40 -7.88
N ILE A 179 -31.18 -1.21 -7.67
CA ILE A 179 -31.77 0.07 -8.12
C ILE A 179 -32.02 0.06 -9.63
N ASN A 180 -31.08 -0.45 -10.42
CA ASN A 180 -31.18 -0.51 -11.87
C ASN A 180 -32.30 -1.46 -12.33
N ILE A 181 -32.47 -2.62 -11.67
CA ILE A 181 -33.59 -3.53 -11.96
C ILE A 181 -34.92 -2.86 -11.64
N ILE A 182 -35.03 -2.20 -10.48
CA ILE A 182 -36.25 -1.50 -10.08
C ILE A 182 -36.59 -0.39 -11.08
N LEU A 183 -35.62 0.45 -11.44
CA LEU A 183 -35.80 1.50 -12.46
C LEU A 183 -36.24 0.91 -13.81
N PHE A 184 -35.62 -0.18 -14.24
CA PHE A 184 -36.00 -0.85 -15.48
C PHE A 184 -37.43 -1.40 -15.45
N ILE A 185 -37.87 -1.95 -14.32
CA ILE A 185 -39.27 -2.40 -14.14
C ILE A 185 -40.24 -1.20 -14.20
N LEU A 186 -39.88 -0.05 -13.63
CA LEU A 186 -40.76 1.12 -13.56
C LEU A 186 -40.91 1.90 -14.88
N ILE A 187 -39.80 2.14 -15.59
CA ILE A 187 -39.78 3.02 -16.78
C ILE A 187 -39.21 2.33 -18.04
N GLY A 188 -39.03 1.01 -18.00
CA GLY A 188 -38.62 0.20 -19.15
C GLY A 188 -37.26 0.62 -19.72
N PHE A 189 -37.16 0.64 -21.05
CA PHE A 189 -35.92 0.95 -21.76
C PHE A 189 -35.39 2.38 -21.49
N TYR A 190 -36.26 3.32 -21.10
CA TYR A 190 -35.84 4.67 -20.71
C TYR A 190 -34.95 4.67 -19.46
N ALA A 191 -35.06 3.66 -18.58
CA ALA A 191 -34.16 3.49 -17.45
C ALA A 191 -32.70 3.35 -17.90
N VAL A 192 -32.47 2.58 -18.97
CA VAL A 192 -31.12 2.31 -19.48
C VAL A 192 -30.45 3.61 -19.89
N ILE A 193 -31.15 4.41 -20.70
CA ILE A 193 -30.64 5.71 -21.17
C ILE A 193 -30.40 6.66 -19.99
N PHE A 194 -31.34 6.73 -19.05
CA PHE A 194 -31.25 7.60 -17.89
C PHE A 194 -30.05 7.25 -16.98
N ILE A 195 -29.86 5.96 -16.67
CA ILE A 195 -28.75 5.47 -15.84
C ILE A 195 -27.41 5.75 -16.52
N LEU A 196 -27.30 5.46 -17.83
CA LEU A 196 -26.07 5.73 -18.58
C LEU A 196 -25.74 7.22 -18.61
N LEU A 197 -26.74 8.09 -18.75
CA LEU A 197 -26.55 9.54 -18.71
C LEU A 197 -26.05 10.00 -17.33
N ILE A 198 -26.64 9.49 -16.25
CA ILE A 198 -26.18 9.80 -14.89
C ILE A 198 -24.74 9.34 -14.68
N GLN A 199 -24.41 8.11 -15.06
CA GLN A 199 -23.05 7.58 -14.92
C GLN A 199 -22.03 8.41 -15.71
N LEU A 200 -22.38 8.80 -16.94
CA LEU A 200 -21.56 9.68 -17.75
C LEU A 200 -21.35 11.04 -17.08
N VAL A 201 -22.41 11.65 -16.55
CA VAL A 201 -22.32 12.93 -15.82
C VAL A 201 -21.39 12.80 -14.61
N ILE A 202 -21.48 11.71 -13.83
CA ILE A 202 -20.59 11.46 -12.69
C ILE A 202 -19.13 11.42 -13.13
N VAL A 203 -18.81 10.70 -14.21
CA VAL A 203 -17.43 10.61 -14.72
C VAL A 203 -16.95 11.95 -15.30
N LEU A 204 -17.80 12.68 -16.02
CA LEU A 204 -17.47 14.01 -16.56
C LEU A 204 -17.25 15.07 -15.47
N LEU A 205 -17.79 14.85 -14.28
CA LEU A 205 -17.65 15.71 -13.11
C LEU A 205 -16.71 15.11 -12.05
N SER A 206 -16.02 14.00 -12.33
CA SER A 206 -15.22 13.30 -11.31
C SER A 206 -14.14 14.19 -10.73
N ASP A 207 -13.48 15.01 -11.56
CA ASP A 207 -12.49 15.99 -11.10
C ASP A 207 -13.08 16.97 -10.08
N LYS A 208 -14.30 17.48 -10.33
CA LYS A 208 -14.99 18.40 -9.42
C LYS A 208 -15.49 17.71 -8.15
N ILE A 209 -15.89 16.45 -8.23
CA ILE A 209 -16.32 15.66 -7.07
C ILE A 209 -15.13 15.42 -6.15
N TYR A 210 -14.02 14.94 -6.69
CA TYR A 210 -12.80 14.65 -5.92
C TYR A 210 -12.15 15.92 -5.39
N MET A 211 -12.29 17.05 -6.09
CA MET A 211 -11.92 18.37 -5.58
C MET A 211 -12.54 18.76 -4.25
N ARG A 212 -13.70 18.18 -3.90
CA ARG A 212 -14.38 18.43 -2.62
C ARG A 212 -13.99 17.43 -1.54
N MET A 213 -13.27 16.37 -1.89
CA MET A 213 -12.96 15.27 -0.97
C MET A 213 -11.65 15.49 -0.21
N GLY A 214 -10.65 16.08 -0.86
CA GLY A 214 -9.39 16.38 -0.21
C GLY A 214 -9.34 17.77 0.43
N GLU A 215 -8.39 17.91 1.32
CA GLU A 215 -8.25 19.03 2.24
C GLU A 215 -7.46 20.18 1.63
N TRP A 216 -6.31 19.87 1.01
CA TRP A 216 -5.42 20.90 0.49
C TRP A 216 -5.27 20.82 -1.02
N LYS A 217 -5.36 21.98 -1.67
CA LYS A 217 -5.04 22.12 -3.10
C LYS A 217 -3.59 22.57 -3.23
N ILE A 218 -2.81 21.84 -4.01
CA ILE A 218 -1.40 22.14 -4.21
C ILE A 218 -1.22 22.83 -5.56
N THR A 219 -0.60 24.00 -5.53
CA THR A 219 -0.31 24.86 -6.69
C THR A 219 1.17 25.28 -6.65
N PRO A 220 1.71 25.93 -7.71
CA PRO A 220 3.07 26.46 -7.69
C PRO A 220 3.34 27.43 -6.53
N GLU A 221 2.30 28.13 -6.06
CA GLU A 221 2.38 29.12 -4.99
C GLU A 221 2.44 28.49 -3.58
N ASN A 222 1.96 27.25 -3.41
CA ASN A 222 2.01 26.51 -2.16
C ASN A 222 2.45 25.04 -2.37
N PRO A 223 3.65 24.81 -2.89
CA PRO A 223 4.04 23.52 -3.44
C PRO A 223 4.35 22.47 -2.36
N ASN A 224 4.58 22.91 -1.13
CA ASN A 224 5.10 22.10 -0.05
C ASN A 224 4.00 21.58 0.88
N ILE A 225 4.12 20.31 1.25
CA ILE A 225 3.47 19.74 2.42
C ILE A 225 4.52 19.53 3.49
N HIS A 226 4.23 20.03 4.67
CA HIS A 226 5.04 19.84 5.85
C HIS A 226 4.44 18.74 6.69
N ILE A 227 5.28 17.85 7.19
CA ILE A 227 4.88 16.73 8.04
C ILE A 227 5.80 16.69 9.24
N ILE A 228 5.20 16.67 10.43
CA ILE A 228 5.90 16.41 11.68
C ILE A 228 5.27 15.22 12.36
N GLN A 229 6.14 14.33 12.83
CA GLN A 229 5.78 13.11 13.50
C GLN A 229 6.47 13.00 14.84
N TYR A 230 5.72 12.57 15.84
CA TYR A 230 6.21 12.27 17.18
C TYR A 230 5.98 10.80 17.47
N GLN A 231 7.05 10.03 17.46
CA GLN A 231 7.01 8.60 17.73
C GLN A 231 6.96 8.38 19.24
N MET A 232 5.91 7.74 19.73
CA MET A 232 5.72 7.47 21.14
C MET A 232 5.65 5.96 21.37
N PRO A 233 6.20 5.43 22.46
CA PRO A 233 5.97 4.05 22.86
C PRO A 233 4.47 3.70 22.92
N ASP A 234 4.11 2.46 22.57
CA ASP A 234 2.70 2.03 22.50
C ASP A 234 1.92 2.24 23.81
N ASN A 235 2.57 2.03 24.95
CA ASN A 235 1.99 2.26 26.28
C ASN A 235 1.70 3.75 26.53
N GLU A 236 2.64 4.63 26.19
CA GLU A 236 2.47 6.08 26.29
C GLU A 236 1.41 6.59 25.31
N SER A 237 1.39 6.10 24.08
CA SER A 237 0.40 6.48 23.06
C SER A 237 -1.01 6.00 23.40
N LYS A 238 -1.15 4.77 23.92
CA LYS A 238 -2.44 4.27 24.43
C LYS A 238 -2.89 5.07 25.63
N PHE A 239 -2.02 5.31 26.61
CA PHE A 239 -2.32 6.16 27.76
C PHE A 239 -2.72 7.57 27.31
N PHE A 240 -2.02 8.16 26.34
CA PHE A 240 -2.36 9.45 25.75
C PHE A 240 -3.77 9.42 25.16
N LYS A 241 -4.07 8.46 24.26
CA LYS A 241 -5.36 8.38 23.57
C LYS A 241 -6.53 7.98 24.47
N GLU A 242 -6.28 7.17 25.50
CA GLU A 242 -7.31 6.74 26.46
C GLU A 242 -7.63 7.82 27.48
N ASN A 243 -6.63 8.58 27.94
CA ASN A 243 -6.82 9.67 28.91
C ASN A 243 -7.20 10.99 28.24
N LEU A 244 -6.77 11.24 27.01
CA LEU A 244 -7.18 12.39 26.20
C LEU A 244 -8.23 11.95 25.22
N GLY A 245 -9.50 12.30 25.50
CA GLY A 245 -10.57 12.10 24.53
C GLY A 245 -10.28 12.77 23.18
N GLU A 246 -10.93 12.32 22.10
CA GLU A 246 -10.67 12.80 20.71
C GLU A 246 -10.65 14.34 20.59
N ASN A 247 -11.51 15.04 21.33
CA ASN A 247 -11.58 16.50 21.36
C ASN A 247 -10.35 17.17 22.01
N ALA A 248 -9.72 16.52 22.99
CA ALA A 248 -8.51 17.03 23.65
C ALA A 248 -7.30 16.88 22.74
N LEU A 249 -7.18 15.74 22.03
CA LEU A 249 -6.15 15.56 21.00
C LEU A 249 -6.23 16.65 19.93
N MET A 250 -7.44 17.00 19.47
CA MET A 250 -7.63 18.12 18.53
C MET A 250 -7.17 19.48 19.08
N LYS A 251 -7.39 19.74 20.38
CA LYS A 251 -6.90 20.96 21.04
C LYS A 251 -5.38 20.99 21.11
N VAL A 252 -4.74 19.88 21.47
CA VAL A 252 -3.28 19.74 21.45
C VAL A 252 -2.73 20.05 20.06
N LYS A 253 -3.32 19.45 19.00
CA LYS A 253 -2.88 19.70 17.62
C LYS A 253 -3.01 21.17 17.23
N LYS A 254 -4.12 21.79 17.60
CA LYS A 254 -4.37 23.22 17.32
C LYS A 254 -3.40 24.12 18.08
N GLU A 255 -3.17 23.86 19.37
CA GLU A 255 -2.22 24.64 20.17
C GLU A 255 -0.77 24.52 19.65
N ILE A 256 -0.34 23.33 19.22
CA ILE A 256 0.99 23.15 18.60
C ILE A 256 1.07 23.94 17.31
N TYR A 257 0.06 23.87 16.46
CA TYR A 257 0.03 24.64 15.22
C TYR A 257 0.06 26.15 15.47
N ASP A 258 -0.81 26.65 16.35
CA ASP A 258 -0.92 28.08 16.66
C ASP A 258 0.39 28.62 17.25
N ALA A 259 1.13 27.78 18.00
CA ALA A 259 2.40 28.13 18.61
C ALA A 259 3.63 28.03 17.68
N SER A 260 3.50 27.42 16.50
CA SER A 260 4.61 27.21 15.56
C SER A 260 4.29 27.75 14.17
N LEU A 261 3.40 27.07 13.47
CA LEU A 261 3.21 27.25 12.04
C LEU A 261 2.36 28.45 11.70
N ALA A 262 1.44 28.83 12.59
CA ALA A 262 0.69 30.07 12.46
C ALA A 262 1.60 31.31 12.39
N ILE A 263 2.81 31.21 12.95
CA ILE A 263 3.83 32.28 12.93
C ILE A 263 4.99 32.00 11.95
N GLY A 264 4.88 30.95 11.12
CA GLY A 264 5.88 30.59 10.12
C GLY A 264 7.09 29.80 10.65
N GLU A 265 7.04 29.32 11.89
CA GLU A 265 8.09 28.49 12.49
C GLU A 265 7.73 26.99 12.40
N SER A 266 8.72 26.14 12.15
CA SER A 266 8.50 24.69 12.21
C SER A 266 8.20 24.26 13.65
N PRO A 267 7.27 23.32 13.91
CA PRO A 267 6.98 22.81 15.24
C PRO A 267 8.18 22.05 15.80
N THR A 268 9.11 22.78 16.38
CA THR A 268 10.27 22.19 17.06
C THR A 268 9.82 21.50 18.33
N CYS A 269 10.67 20.61 18.83
CA CYS A 269 10.39 19.92 20.08
C CYS A 269 10.22 20.92 21.23
N GLU A 270 10.93 22.05 21.21
CA GLU A 270 10.80 23.13 22.18
C GLU A 270 9.43 23.80 22.17
N ILE A 271 8.86 24.02 20.98
CA ILE A 271 7.52 24.61 20.85
C ILE A 271 6.46 23.59 21.28
N SER A 272 6.59 22.36 20.80
CA SER A 272 5.66 21.28 21.11
C SER A 272 5.71 20.90 22.59
N GLU A 273 6.87 20.97 23.25
CA GLU A 273 7.05 20.74 24.68
C GLU A 273 6.16 21.67 25.52
N LYS A 274 6.10 22.96 25.16
CA LYS A 274 5.26 23.95 25.87
C LYS A 274 3.78 23.60 25.84
N VAL A 275 3.33 22.89 24.81
CA VAL A 275 1.95 22.44 24.68
C VAL A 275 1.79 21.07 25.33
N LEU A 276 2.60 20.09 24.95
CA LEU A 276 2.53 18.71 25.41
C LEU A 276 2.67 18.58 26.93
N SER A 277 3.53 19.38 27.56
CA SER A 277 3.71 19.39 29.02
C SER A 277 2.45 19.79 29.77
N LYS A 278 1.59 20.67 29.20
CA LYS A 278 0.27 21.00 29.77
C LYS A 278 -0.66 19.81 29.87
N TYR A 279 -0.43 18.82 28.99
CA TYR A 279 -1.20 17.59 28.94
C TYR A 279 -0.44 16.42 29.58
N GLY A 280 0.71 16.67 30.23
CA GLY A 280 1.48 15.66 30.96
C GLY A 280 2.49 14.87 30.11
N PHE A 281 2.90 15.40 28.95
CA PHE A 281 3.80 14.71 28.03
C PHE A 281 5.06 15.53 27.77
N HIS A 282 6.20 14.83 27.65
CA HIS A 282 7.48 15.41 27.28
C HIS A 282 7.86 15.01 25.86
N CYS A 283 8.27 15.99 25.09
CA CYS A 283 8.87 15.85 23.78
C CYS A 283 10.35 15.50 23.92
N SER A 284 10.78 14.48 23.18
CA SER A 284 12.20 14.19 22.98
C SER A 284 12.61 14.52 21.55
N SER A 285 13.70 15.27 21.38
CA SER A 285 14.28 15.55 20.07
C SER A 285 14.73 14.28 19.34
N SER A 286 15.02 13.19 20.06
CA SER A 286 15.30 11.86 19.50
C SER A 286 14.08 11.17 18.89
N ARG A 287 12.85 11.63 19.17
CA ARG A 287 11.58 10.99 18.76
C ARG A 287 10.79 11.81 17.75
N GLN A 288 11.15 13.08 17.58
CA GLN A 288 10.55 13.95 16.59
C GLN A 288 11.25 13.78 15.25
N ARG A 289 10.48 13.65 14.17
CA ARG A 289 10.98 13.82 12.81
C ARG A 289 10.13 14.86 12.07
N SER A 290 10.78 15.63 11.21
CA SER A 290 10.14 16.62 10.35
C SER A 290 10.57 16.41 8.91
N ARG A 291 9.62 16.46 7.98
CA ARG A 291 9.87 16.31 6.55
C ARG A 291 9.05 17.36 5.79
N VAL A 292 9.69 17.99 4.81
CA VAL A 292 9.03 18.92 3.88
C VAL A 292 9.12 18.29 2.50
N ILE A 293 7.97 18.10 1.85
CA ILE A 293 7.90 17.44 0.55
C ILE A 293 7.29 18.42 -0.44
N ASN A 294 8.01 18.68 -1.53
CA ASN A 294 7.51 19.49 -2.62
C ASN A 294 6.63 18.64 -3.54
N VAL A 295 5.36 18.48 -3.15
CA VAL A 295 4.39 17.65 -3.85
C VAL A 295 4.14 18.17 -5.27
N TYR A 296 4.12 19.50 -5.46
CA TYR A 296 3.94 20.09 -6.79
C TYR A 296 5.04 19.66 -7.75
N ASN A 297 6.31 19.75 -7.35
CA ASN A 297 7.44 19.40 -8.20
C ASN A 297 7.48 17.91 -8.55
N ILE A 298 7.12 17.02 -7.62
CA ILE A 298 7.05 15.58 -7.90
C ILE A 298 6.00 15.29 -8.98
N VAL A 299 4.80 15.87 -8.84
CA VAL A 299 3.73 15.68 -9.83
C VAL A 299 4.11 16.35 -11.15
N LYS A 300 4.73 17.54 -11.11
CA LYS A 300 5.23 18.23 -12.30
C LYS A 300 6.28 17.41 -13.03
N GLU A 301 7.24 16.82 -12.32
CA GLU A 301 8.25 15.94 -12.93
C GLU A 301 7.59 14.73 -13.62
N ALA A 302 6.61 14.09 -12.98
CA ALA A 302 5.86 13.03 -13.61
C ALA A 302 5.11 13.52 -14.85
N SER A 303 4.37 14.64 -14.76
CA SER A 303 3.66 15.25 -15.89
C SER A 303 4.59 15.58 -17.06
N ASP A 304 5.75 16.20 -16.79
CA ASP A 304 6.75 16.55 -17.80
C ASP A 304 7.27 15.28 -18.52
N LYS A 305 7.56 14.20 -17.79
CA LYS A 305 8.00 12.92 -18.38
C LYS A 305 6.90 12.25 -19.22
N PHE A 306 5.64 12.35 -18.79
CA PHE A 306 4.50 11.81 -19.52
C PHE A 306 4.02 12.72 -20.66
N GLY A 307 4.58 13.93 -20.81
CA GLY A 307 4.16 14.91 -21.82
C GLY A 307 2.75 15.44 -21.59
N LEU A 308 2.35 15.60 -20.33
CA LEU A 308 1.04 16.08 -19.90
C LEU A 308 1.14 17.46 -19.23
N ASP A 309 0.04 18.22 -19.29
CA ASP A 309 -0.14 19.34 -18.37
C ASP A 309 -0.17 18.83 -16.92
N VAL A 310 0.25 19.67 -15.97
CA VAL A 310 0.16 19.34 -14.55
C VAL A 310 -1.32 19.21 -14.15
N PRO A 311 -1.79 18.01 -13.72
CA PRO A 311 -3.16 17.84 -13.31
C PRO A 311 -3.43 18.62 -12.03
N LYS A 312 -4.70 18.75 -11.65
CA LYS A 312 -5.05 19.32 -10.34
C LYS A 312 -4.51 18.41 -9.24
N ILE A 313 -3.82 18.98 -8.27
CA ILE A 313 -3.18 18.21 -7.19
C ILE A 313 -3.95 18.47 -5.90
N ILE A 314 -4.29 17.38 -5.22
CA ILE A 314 -4.99 17.43 -3.95
C ILE A 314 -4.29 16.52 -2.96
N VAL A 315 -4.03 17.05 -1.77
CA VAL A 315 -3.53 16.27 -0.65
C VAL A 315 -4.65 16.05 0.33
N SER A 316 -4.87 14.78 0.70
CA SER A 316 -5.82 14.41 1.74
C SER A 316 -5.14 14.09 3.07
N ASN A 317 -5.63 14.71 4.15
CA ASN A 317 -5.06 14.52 5.48
C ASN A 317 -5.59 13.24 6.15
N ASN A 318 -4.98 12.12 5.78
CA ASN A 318 -5.30 10.77 6.22
C ASN A 318 -4.03 9.91 6.17
N MET A 319 -3.74 9.19 7.25
CA MET A 319 -2.53 8.38 7.40
C MET A 319 -2.55 7.04 6.68
N LEU A 320 -3.63 6.69 5.99
CA LEU A 320 -3.65 5.52 5.13
C LEU A 320 -2.91 5.83 3.82
N PRO A 321 -1.82 5.12 3.51
CA PRO A 321 -1.02 5.34 2.30
C PRO A 321 -1.88 5.08 1.06
N ASN A 322 -2.10 6.11 0.23
CA ASN A 322 -2.80 5.97 -1.02
C ASN A 322 -2.49 7.12 -1.98
N ALA A 323 -2.53 6.82 -3.28
CA ALA A 323 -2.62 7.80 -4.36
C ALA A 323 -3.79 7.39 -5.28
N ALA A 324 -4.37 8.34 -5.99
CA ALA A 324 -5.36 8.05 -7.01
C ALA A 324 -5.39 9.12 -8.10
N ALA A 325 -5.46 8.70 -9.35
CA ALA A 325 -5.78 9.56 -10.49
C ALA A 325 -7.24 9.42 -10.92
N THR A 326 -7.87 10.56 -11.23
CA THR A 326 -9.19 10.60 -11.87
C THR A 326 -9.33 11.78 -12.82
N GLY A 327 -10.41 11.79 -13.58
CA GLY A 327 -10.77 12.88 -14.47
C GLY A 327 -11.29 12.34 -15.80
N PRO A 328 -12.11 13.12 -16.53
CA PRO A 328 -12.64 12.69 -17.83
C PRO A 328 -11.59 12.74 -18.95
N SER A 329 -10.45 13.38 -18.73
CA SER A 329 -9.38 13.51 -19.72
C SER A 329 -8.08 13.90 -19.03
N PRO A 330 -6.90 13.64 -19.64
CA PRO A 330 -5.62 14.08 -19.08
C PRO A 330 -5.57 15.58 -18.74
N SER A 331 -6.07 16.44 -19.62
CA SER A 331 -6.15 17.91 -19.41
C SER A 331 -7.14 18.36 -18.32
N ARG A 332 -8.01 17.45 -17.87
CA ARG A 332 -8.93 17.65 -16.73
C ARG A 332 -8.63 16.63 -15.63
N GLY A 333 -7.40 16.15 -15.58
CA GLY A 333 -6.93 15.17 -14.62
C GLY A 333 -6.83 15.78 -13.22
N LEU A 334 -6.95 14.91 -12.24
CA LEU A 334 -6.75 15.19 -10.84
C LEU A 334 -5.98 14.04 -10.21
N VAL A 335 -4.96 14.38 -9.43
CA VAL A 335 -4.18 13.45 -8.63
C VAL A 335 -4.46 13.75 -7.16
N LEU A 336 -4.92 12.74 -6.43
CA LEU A 336 -5.12 12.77 -4.99
C LEU A 336 -3.99 11.98 -4.33
N ILE A 337 -3.37 12.57 -3.31
CA ILE A 337 -2.26 12.00 -2.55
C ILE A 337 -2.63 12.05 -1.07
N THR A 338 -2.45 10.99 -0.30
CA THR A 338 -2.67 11.03 1.14
C THR A 338 -1.41 11.41 1.91
N THR A 339 -1.55 12.04 3.07
CA THR A 339 -0.41 12.28 3.99
C THR A 339 0.25 10.98 4.42
N GLY A 340 -0.50 9.88 4.56
CA GLY A 340 0.07 8.55 4.80
C GLY A 340 1.04 8.08 3.72
N LEU A 341 0.77 8.38 2.44
CA LEU A 341 1.68 8.03 1.34
C LEU A 341 2.98 8.84 1.45
N LEU A 342 2.85 10.13 1.75
CA LEU A 342 3.97 11.06 1.90
C LEU A 342 4.87 10.73 3.10
N VAL A 343 4.29 10.16 4.16
CA VAL A 343 5.04 9.66 5.32
C VAL A 343 5.79 8.38 4.95
N GLN A 344 5.11 7.44 4.29
CA GLN A 344 5.61 6.08 4.12
C GLN A 344 6.63 5.91 2.98
N LEU A 345 6.61 6.82 2.00
CA LEU A 345 7.44 6.69 0.79
C LEU A 345 8.45 7.83 0.68
N ASP A 346 9.64 7.51 0.17
CA ASP A 346 10.63 8.51 -0.24
C ASP A 346 10.15 9.30 -1.49
N GLU A 347 10.84 10.39 -1.87
CA GLU A 347 10.40 11.20 -3.02
C GLU A 347 10.47 10.48 -4.38
N LYS A 348 11.41 9.54 -4.57
CA LYS A 348 11.55 8.75 -5.80
C LYS A 348 10.48 7.67 -5.88
N GLU A 349 10.13 7.08 -4.75
CA GLU A 349 9.01 6.15 -4.59
C GLU A 349 7.68 6.85 -4.85
N ILE A 350 7.46 8.03 -4.25
CA ILE A 350 6.28 8.87 -4.52
C ILE A 350 6.24 9.17 -6.02
N LEU A 351 7.33 9.64 -6.63
CA LEU A 351 7.40 9.91 -8.07
C LEU A 351 6.99 8.69 -8.92
N SER A 352 7.46 7.49 -8.55
CA SER A 352 7.15 6.25 -9.26
C SER A 352 5.68 5.85 -9.11
N VAL A 353 5.09 6.05 -7.92
CA VAL A 353 3.64 5.86 -7.67
C VAL A 353 2.82 6.89 -8.44
N ILE A 354 3.22 8.17 -8.44
CA ILE A 354 2.56 9.19 -9.26
C ILE A 354 2.69 8.85 -10.75
N GLY A 355 3.82 8.30 -11.20
CA GLY A 355 3.96 7.78 -12.56
C GLY A 355 2.95 6.68 -12.90
N HIS A 356 2.63 5.80 -11.94
CA HIS A 356 1.57 4.80 -12.10
C HIS A 356 0.20 5.48 -12.24
N GLU A 357 -0.11 6.47 -11.39
CA GLU A 357 -1.34 7.26 -11.48
C GLU A 357 -1.46 8.04 -12.81
N MET A 358 -0.36 8.61 -13.32
CA MET A 358 -0.32 9.23 -14.65
C MET A 358 -0.64 8.20 -15.76
N GLY A 359 -0.22 6.95 -15.59
CA GLY A 359 -0.56 5.84 -16.48
C GLY A 359 -2.07 5.61 -16.61
N HIS A 360 -2.85 5.85 -15.55
CA HIS A 360 -4.32 5.80 -15.60
C HIS A 360 -4.92 7.00 -16.34
N LEU A 361 -4.37 8.22 -16.13
CA LEU A 361 -4.80 9.42 -16.85
C LEU A 361 -4.56 9.29 -18.36
N VAL A 362 -3.35 8.92 -18.77
CA VAL A 362 -2.99 8.70 -20.18
C VAL A 362 -3.88 7.62 -20.80
N GLY A 363 -4.10 6.53 -20.06
CA GLY A 363 -4.96 5.44 -20.49
C GLY A 363 -6.45 5.78 -20.58
N ARG A 364 -6.89 6.88 -19.96
CA ARG A 364 -8.31 7.25 -19.80
C ARG A 364 -9.13 6.16 -19.14
N ASP A 365 -8.52 5.45 -18.18
CA ASP A 365 -9.11 4.27 -17.58
C ASP A 365 -10.49 4.50 -16.96
N PRO A 366 -10.78 5.63 -16.29
CA PRO A 366 -12.12 5.89 -15.78
C PRO A 366 -13.21 5.84 -16.87
N ILE A 367 -12.93 6.33 -18.08
CA ILE A 367 -13.89 6.30 -19.21
C ILE A 367 -13.98 4.91 -19.81
N ILE A 368 -12.86 4.20 -19.93
CA ILE A 368 -12.84 2.84 -20.48
C ILE A 368 -13.59 1.88 -19.54
N LEU A 369 -13.34 1.99 -18.23
CA LEU A 369 -14.05 1.22 -17.20
C LEU A 369 -15.53 1.56 -17.18
N LEU A 370 -15.89 2.84 -17.31
CA LEU A 370 -17.28 3.25 -17.49
C LEU A 370 -17.89 2.55 -18.72
N SER A 371 -17.22 2.60 -19.87
CA SER A 371 -17.70 1.99 -21.12
C SER A 371 -17.88 0.48 -20.98
N LEU A 372 -16.97 -0.20 -20.27
CA LEU A 372 -17.03 -1.63 -20.01
C LEU A 372 -18.22 -1.99 -19.09
N VAL A 373 -18.40 -1.25 -17.99
CA VAL A 373 -19.53 -1.45 -17.06
C VAL A 373 -20.87 -1.09 -17.72
N SER A 374 -20.91 -0.02 -18.51
CA SER A 374 -22.09 0.38 -19.29
C SER A 374 -22.43 -0.66 -20.37
N GLY A 375 -21.43 -1.21 -21.05
CA GLY A 375 -21.62 -2.27 -22.03
C GLY A 375 -22.17 -3.55 -21.40
N GLU A 376 -21.60 -3.99 -20.27
CA GLU A 376 -22.14 -5.10 -19.50
C GLU A 376 -23.59 -4.82 -19.06
N PHE A 377 -23.90 -3.61 -18.61
CA PHE A 377 -25.25 -3.23 -18.20
C PHE A 377 -26.26 -3.31 -19.35
N ILE A 378 -25.91 -2.82 -20.53
CA ILE A 378 -26.78 -2.89 -21.72
C ILE A 378 -27.00 -4.35 -22.12
N MET A 379 -25.92 -5.14 -22.21
CA MET A 379 -25.98 -6.57 -22.54
C MET A 379 -26.83 -7.34 -21.54
N ARG A 380 -26.69 -7.03 -20.24
CA ARG A 380 -27.48 -7.60 -19.14
C ARG A 380 -28.98 -7.48 -19.37
N LEU A 381 -29.44 -6.28 -19.73
CA LEU A 381 -30.88 -5.99 -19.86
C LEU A 381 -31.47 -6.37 -21.21
N THR A 382 -30.64 -6.47 -22.26
CA THR A 382 -31.10 -6.71 -23.63
C THR A 382 -30.96 -8.17 -24.05
N ILE A 383 -29.78 -8.76 -23.88
CA ILE A 383 -29.43 -10.08 -24.41
C ILE A 383 -29.38 -11.14 -23.30
N LEU A 384 -28.80 -10.78 -22.15
CA LEU A 384 -28.52 -11.73 -21.07
C LEU A 384 -29.63 -11.78 -20.00
N LEU A 385 -30.71 -11.02 -20.16
CA LEU A 385 -31.80 -10.95 -19.18
C LEU A 385 -32.38 -12.35 -18.84
N PRO A 386 -32.60 -13.28 -19.79
CA PRO A 386 -33.04 -14.63 -19.45
C PRO A 386 -32.08 -15.37 -18.51
N LEU A 387 -30.77 -15.23 -18.72
CA LEU A 387 -29.75 -15.83 -17.86
C LEU A 387 -29.76 -15.21 -16.45
N VAL A 388 -29.94 -13.89 -16.37
CA VAL A 388 -30.07 -13.16 -15.10
C VAL A 388 -31.27 -13.64 -14.31
N LEU A 389 -32.41 -13.91 -14.96
CA LEU A 389 -33.62 -14.39 -14.30
C LEU A 389 -33.50 -15.84 -13.80
N ILE A 390 -32.76 -16.69 -14.52
CA ILE A 390 -32.52 -18.09 -14.12
C ILE A 390 -31.62 -18.15 -12.88
N SER A 391 -30.52 -17.38 -12.87
CA SER A 391 -29.59 -17.39 -11.75
C SER A 391 -28.93 -16.02 -11.54
N PRO A 392 -29.61 -15.08 -10.85
CA PRO A 392 -29.11 -13.72 -10.70
C PRO A 392 -27.81 -13.66 -9.89
N ILE A 393 -27.66 -14.54 -8.90
CA ILE A 393 -26.46 -14.60 -8.07
C ILE A 393 -25.27 -15.06 -8.91
N ILE A 394 -25.37 -16.19 -9.61
CA ILE A 394 -24.27 -16.71 -10.44
C ILE A 394 -23.89 -15.71 -11.52
N TYR A 395 -24.88 -15.07 -12.15
CA TYR A 395 -24.63 -14.01 -13.12
C TYR A 395 -23.78 -12.88 -12.53
N ILE A 396 -24.15 -12.34 -11.36
CA ILE A 396 -23.41 -11.27 -10.70
C ILE A 396 -21.98 -11.71 -10.40
N LEU A 397 -21.79 -12.93 -9.86
CA LEU A 397 -20.44 -13.42 -9.54
C LEU A 397 -19.54 -13.48 -10.77
N VAL A 398 -20.06 -13.99 -11.89
CA VAL A 398 -19.33 -14.12 -13.16
C VAL A 398 -19.08 -12.75 -13.78
N ALA A 399 -20.10 -11.89 -13.87
CA ALA A 399 -19.98 -10.56 -14.45
C ALA A 399 -18.95 -9.72 -13.68
N MET A 400 -19.03 -9.70 -12.36
CA MET A 400 -18.05 -9.01 -11.52
C MET A 400 -16.66 -9.63 -11.67
N GLY A 401 -16.54 -10.97 -11.62
CA GLY A 401 -15.27 -11.65 -11.81
C GLY A 401 -14.59 -11.24 -13.12
N LEU A 402 -15.34 -11.17 -14.21
CA LEU A 402 -14.82 -10.72 -15.51
C LEU A 402 -14.43 -9.24 -15.51
N ILE A 403 -15.28 -8.35 -14.99
CA ILE A 403 -15.01 -6.91 -14.93
C ILE A 403 -13.73 -6.64 -14.12
N PHE A 404 -13.61 -7.22 -12.93
CA PHE A 404 -12.43 -7.04 -12.08
C PHE A 404 -11.19 -7.70 -12.68
N PHE A 405 -11.33 -8.86 -13.32
CA PHE A 405 -10.20 -9.50 -13.99
C PHE A 405 -9.69 -8.67 -15.17
N VAL A 406 -10.57 -8.03 -15.95
CA VAL A 406 -10.14 -7.09 -17.00
C VAL A 406 -9.54 -5.82 -16.39
N ALA A 407 -10.06 -5.35 -15.25
CA ALA A 407 -9.50 -4.19 -14.55
C ALA A 407 -8.01 -4.39 -14.18
N LYS A 408 -7.61 -5.63 -13.84
CA LYS A 408 -6.20 -6.01 -13.60
C LYS A 408 -5.28 -5.72 -14.79
N PHE A 409 -5.81 -5.67 -16.02
CA PHE A 409 -5.01 -5.33 -17.21
C PHE A 409 -4.62 -3.85 -17.21
N PHE A 410 -5.51 -2.97 -16.76
CA PHE A 410 -5.25 -1.53 -16.66
C PHE A 410 -4.23 -1.23 -15.57
N GLU A 411 -4.36 -1.87 -14.41
CA GLU A 411 -3.38 -1.81 -13.32
C GLU A 411 -1.98 -2.25 -13.75
N ALA A 412 -1.90 -3.42 -14.39
CA ALA A 412 -0.64 -3.90 -14.95
C ALA A 412 -0.11 -2.97 -16.06
N ARG A 413 -0.98 -2.33 -16.84
CA ARG A 413 -0.56 -1.34 -17.84
C ARG A 413 -0.01 -0.07 -17.18
N ALA A 414 -0.62 0.43 -16.12
CA ALA A 414 -0.15 1.58 -15.37
C ALA A 414 1.23 1.34 -14.74
N ASP A 415 1.46 0.15 -14.15
CA ASP A 415 2.79 -0.26 -13.67
C ASP A 415 3.85 -0.20 -14.77
N LEU A 416 3.49 -0.75 -15.94
CA LEU A 416 4.40 -0.82 -17.08
C LEU A 416 4.69 0.57 -17.67
N LEU A 417 3.69 1.44 -17.74
CA LEU A 417 3.85 2.81 -18.20
C LEU A 417 4.73 3.61 -17.24
N SER A 418 4.52 3.49 -15.92
CA SER A 418 5.39 4.13 -14.93
C SER A 418 6.83 3.64 -15.09
N ALA A 419 7.05 2.32 -15.14
CA ALA A 419 8.38 1.75 -15.34
C ALA A 419 9.06 2.24 -16.63
N LYS A 420 8.30 2.38 -17.73
CA LYS A 420 8.80 2.84 -19.02
C LYS A 420 9.11 4.35 -19.04
N VAL A 421 8.24 5.17 -18.47
CA VAL A 421 8.32 6.64 -18.58
C VAL A 421 9.17 7.25 -17.47
N ILE A 422 9.03 6.75 -16.23
CA ILE A 422 9.86 7.17 -15.09
C ILE A 422 11.25 6.50 -15.16
N GLY A 423 11.32 5.29 -15.71
CA GLY A 423 12.58 4.57 -15.94
C GLY A 423 13.15 3.86 -14.70
N LYS A 424 12.31 3.64 -13.68
CA LYS A 424 12.72 3.08 -12.37
C LYS A 424 11.77 1.96 -11.89
N PRO A 425 11.71 0.81 -12.58
CA PRO A 425 10.82 -0.28 -12.19
C PRO A 425 11.10 -0.82 -10.78
N GLU A 426 12.36 -0.86 -10.35
CA GLU A 426 12.78 -1.38 -9.05
C GLU A 426 12.23 -0.50 -7.91
N ILE A 427 12.26 0.83 -8.09
CA ILE A 427 11.74 1.79 -7.11
C ILE A 427 10.21 1.66 -6.98
N LEU A 428 9.50 1.45 -8.08
CA LEU A 428 8.06 1.18 -8.01
C LEU A 428 7.77 -0.15 -7.30
N ALA A 429 8.59 -1.18 -7.53
CA ALA A 429 8.44 -2.46 -6.86
C ALA A 429 8.66 -2.33 -5.34
N GLU A 430 9.63 -1.51 -4.92
CA GLU A 430 9.89 -1.19 -3.51
C GLU A 430 8.73 -0.43 -2.87
N ALA A 431 8.21 0.61 -3.53
CA ALA A 431 7.05 1.36 -3.07
C ALA A 431 5.82 0.44 -2.88
N LEU A 432 5.56 -0.46 -3.84
CA LEU A 432 4.49 -1.46 -3.72
C LEU A 432 4.74 -2.44 -2.57
N ARG A 433 5.99 -2.78 -2.28
CA ARG A 433 6.36 -3.64 -1.16
C ARG A 433 6.11 -2.94 0.19
N LYS A 434 6.48 -1.67 0.33
CA LYS A 434 6.22 -0.84 1.53
C LYS A 434 4.72 -0.68 1.77
N ILE A 435 3.96 -0.19 0.78
CA ILE A 435 2.50 0.04 0.94
C ILE A 435 1.73 -1.28 1.08
N GLY A 436 2.17 -2.32 0.37
CA GLY A 436 1.48 -3.59 0.22
C GLY A 436 1.83 -4.68 1.23
N TYR A 437 2.74 -4.44 2.17
CA TYR A 437 3.35 -5.47 3.03
C TYR A 437 2.31 -6.36 3.74
N SER A 438 1.23 -5.74 4.26
CA SER A 438 0.15 -6.46 4.97
C SER A 438 -0.53 -7.49 4.08
N ARG A 439 -0.77 -7.15 2.81
CA ARG A 439 -1.41 -8.03 1.83
C ARG A 439 -0.43 -9.06 1.28
N LEU A 440 0.81 -8.64 1.03
CA LEU A 440 1.88 -9.51 0.53
C LEU A 440 2.10 -10.72 1.45
N LYS A 441 1.97 -10.53 2.77
CA LYS A 441 2.00 -11.60 3.77
C LYS A 441 0.96 -12.70 3.50
N PHE A 442 -0.29 -12.32 3.20
CA PHE A 442 -1.34 -13.30 2.92
C PHE A 442 -1.16 -13.94 1.54
N GLU A 443 -0.79 -13.16 0.53
CA GLU A 443 -0.64 -13.65 -0.84
C GLU A 443 0.51 -14.66 -1.03
N ARG A 444 1.50 -14.65 -0.13
CA ARG A 444 2.58 -15.64 -0.13
C ARG A 444 2.11 -17.05 0.20
N MET A 445 1.04 -17.19 0.99
CA MET A 445 0.53 -18.48 1.42
C MET A 445 -0.06 -19.24 0.22
N PRO A 446 0.36 -20.48 -0.07
CA PRO A 446 -0.08 -21.23 -1.25
C PRO A 446 -1.61 -21.29 -1.42
N TYR A 447 -2.35 -21.44 -0.32
CA TYR A 447 -3.81 -21.47 -0.32
C TYR A 447 -4.47 -20.16 -0.80
N TYR A 448 -3.80 -19.01 -0.60
CA TYR A 448 -4.33 -17.70 -0.94
C TYR A 448 -3.93 -17.21 -2.34
N ARG A 449 -3.04 -17.93 -3.04
CA ARG A 449 -2.59 -17.53 -4.38
C ARG A 449 -3.75 -17.43 -5.35
N ILE A 450 -4.56 -18.48 -5.50
CA ILE A 450 -5.70 -18.47 -6.44
C ILE A 450 -6.78 -17.47 -6.00
N SER A 451 -7.10 -17.42 -4.71
CA SER A 451 -8.14 -16.52 -4.20
C SER A 451 -7.76 -15.05 -4.39
N SER A 452 -6.48 -14.69 -4.27
CA SER A 452 -5.99 -13.32 -4.53
C SER A 452 -6.24 -12.83 -5.97
N TRP A 453 -6.30 -13.75 -6.93
CA TRP A 453 -6.62 -13.43 -8.32
C TRP A 453 -8.12 -13.32 -8.59
N ILE A 454 -8.94 -14.12 -7.91
CA ILE A 454 -10.39 -14.19 -8.14
C ILE A 454 -11.15 -13.15 -7.31
N MET A 455 -10.54 -12.65 -6.23
CA MET A 455 -11.11 -11.58 -5.42
C MET A 455 -11.47 -10.36 -6.28
N TRP A 456 -12.63 -9.77 -6.00
CA TRP A 456 -13.17 -8.59 -6.70
C TRP A 456 -12.41 -7.32 -6.34
N ASP A 457 -11.17 -7.31 -6.78
CA ASP A 457 -10.20 -6.27 -6.62
C ASP A 457 -9.62 -5.94 -7.99
N PRO A 458 -9.61 -4.66 -8.42
CA PRO A 458 -9.05 -4.32 -9.71
C PRO A 458 -7.53 -4.58 -9.75
N HIS A 459 -6.84 -4.62 -8.61
CA HIS A 459 -5.41 -4.84 -8.56
C HIS A 459 -5.05 -6.32 -8.71
N PRO A 460 -4.10 -6.67 -9.60
CA PRO A 460 -3.44 -7.96 -9.54
C PRO A 460 -2.79 -8.17 -8.17
N PRO A 461 -2.52 -9.42 -7.77
CA PRO A 461 -1.77 -9.69 -6.56
C PRO A 461 -0.44 -8.91 -6.52
N ILE A 462 -0.10 -8.38 -5.37
CA ILE A 462 1.08 -7.53 -5.16
C ILE A 462 2.36 -8.31 -5.48
N TYR A 463 2.45 -9.58 -5.07
CA TYR A 463 3.62 -10.41 -5.39
C TYR A 463 3.85 -10.52 -6.91
N PHE A 464 2.77 -10.54 -7.70
CA PHE A 464 2.85 -10.60 -9.16
C PHE A 464 3.33 -9.27 -9.74
N ARG A 465 2.80 -8.14 -9.24
CA ARG A 465 3.21 -6.78 -9.67
C ARG A 465 4.69 -6.54 -9.39
N ILE A 466 5.13 -6.79 -8.16
CA ILE A 466 6.54 -6.65 -7.73
C ILE A 466 7.45 -7.50 -8.62
N ARG A 467 7.16 -8.81 -8.72
CA ARG A 467 7.97 -9.73 -9.55
C ARG A 467 8.02 -9.31 -11.01
N ARG A 468 6.92 -8.77 -11.55
CA ARG A 468 6.85 -8.30 -12.93
C ARG A 468 7.74 -7.08 -13.16
N LEU A 469 7.80 -6.16 -12.21
CA LEU A 469 8.65 -4.97 -12.24
C LEU A 469 10.13 -5.34 -12.10
N GLU A 470 10.48 -6.17 -11.12
CA GLU A 470 11.88 -6.59 -10.87
C GLU A 470 12.48 -7.40 -12.03
N ASN A 471 11.66 -8.14 -12.76
CA ASN A 471 12.09 -8.89 -13.94
C ASN A 471 11.97 -8.09 -15.25
N LEU A 472 11.57 -6.82 -15.19
CA LEU A 472 11.35 -6.01 -16.38
C LEU A 472 12.69 -5.59 -16.98
N LYS A 473 13.02 -6.16 -18.15
CA LYS A 473 14.21 -5.77 -18.92
C LYS A 473 13.78 -4.96 -20.14
N ASN A 474 14.46 -3.84 -20.40
CA ASN A 474 14.22 -2.97 -21.56
C ASN A 474 12.75 -2.53 -21.69
N ALA A 475 12.20 -1.87 -20.66
CA ALA A 475 10.82 -1.39 -20.65
C ALA A 475 10.47 -0.53 -21.88
N ASP A 476 11.44 0.22 -22.40
CA ASP A 476 11.31 1.13 -23.55
C ASP A 476 10.90 0.43 -24.84
N LYS A 477 11.31 -0.83 -25.02
CA LYS A 477 11.08 -1.62 -26.23
C LYS A 477 9.68 -2.21 -26.32
N ILE A 478 8.82 -1.98 -25.33
CA ILE A 478 7.46 -2.50 -25.33
C ILE A 478 6.55 -1.55 -26.11
N GLU A 479 6.10 -2.02 -27.29
CA GLU A 479 5.28 -1.24 -28.23
C GLU A 479 3.82 -1.13 -27.80
N ASN A 480 3.22 -2.21 -27.29
CA ASN A 480 1.82 -2.22 -26.86
C ASN A 480 1.68 -2.61 -25.38
N PRO A 481 1.65 -1.60 -24.47
CA PRO A 481 1.58 -1.84 -23.03
C PRO A 481 0.34 -2.62 -22.59
N LEU A 482 -0.84 -2.33 -23.16
CA LEU A 482 -2.09 -2.99 -22.73
C LEU A 482 -2.10 -4.47 -23.12
N ILE A 483 -1.74 -4.80 -24.37
CA ILE A 483 -1.68 -6.20 -24.82
C ILE A 483 -0.63 -6.98 -24.03
N ARG A 484 0.54 -6.36 -23.76
CA ARG A 484 1.57 -6.99 -22.94
C ARG A 484 1.06 -7.26 -21.52
N SER A 485 0.44 -6.28 -20.89
CA SER A 485 -0.15 -6.42 -19.55
C SER A 485 -1.24 -7.50 -19.49
N ALA A 486 -2.13 -7.57 -20.47
CA ALA A 486 -3.14 -8.63 -20.53
C ALA A 486 -2.49 -10.02 -20.62
N LYS A 487 -1.49 -10.21 -21.49
CA LYS A 487 -0.75 -11.48 -21.60
C LYS A 487 -0.06 -11.87 -20.29
N ASP A 488 0.59 -10.90 -19.64
CA ASP A 488 1.27 -11.11 -18.37
C ASP A 488 0.29 -11.47 -17.25
N VAL A 489 -0.87 -10.82 -17.19
CA VAL A 489 -1.94 -11.11 -16.21
C VAL A 489 -2.52 -12.52 -16.43
N PHE A 490 -2.83 -12.90 -17.67
CA PHE A 490 -3.30 -14.26 -17.96
C PHE A 490 -2.26 -15.32 -17.59
N LYS A 491 -0.97 -15.04 -17.86
CA LYS A 491 0.13 -15.93 -17.48
C LYS A 491 0.24 -16.04 -15.95
N GLY A 492 0.22 -14.92 -15.23
CA GLY A 492 0.28 -14.88 -13.77
C GLY A 492 -0.88 -15.62 -13.12
N PHE A 493 -2.10 -15.44 -13.65
CA PHE A 493 -3.28 -16.17 -13.20
C PHE A 493 -3.12 -17.68 -13.44
N LYS A 494 -2.68 -18.11 -14.62
CA LYS A 494 -2.43 -19.53 -14.93
C LYS A 494 -1.35 -20.14 -14.02
N ASP A 495 -0.29 -19.39 -13.74
CA ASP A 495 0.80 -19.86 -12.89
C ASP A 495 0.36 -19.98 -11.41
N SER A 496 -0.68 -19.26 -10.98
CA SER A 496 -1.26 -19.41 -9.63
C SER A 496 -1.84 -20.80 -9.34
N PHE A 497 -2.14 -21.59 -10.39
CA PHE A 497 -2.64 -22.96 -10.27
C PHE A 497 -1.55 -24.03 -10.18
N LYS A 498 -0.27 -23.69 -10.40
CA LYS A 498 0.80 -24.68 -10.60
C LYS A 498 1.57 -25.09 -9.34
N GLY A 499 1.16 -24.63 -8.16
CA GLY A 499 1.91 -24.82 -6.90
C GLY A 499 2.93 -23.71 -6.73
#